data_AF-A0A960DMK1-F1
#
_entry.id   AF-A0A960DMK1-F1
#
_cell.length_a   1.000
_cell.length_b   1.000
_cell.length_c   1.000
_cell.angle_alpha   90.00
_cell.angle_beta   90.00
_cell.angle_gamma   90.00
#
_symmetry.space_group_name_H-M   'P 1'
#
loop_
_entity.id
_entity.type
_entity.pdbx_description
1 polymer ?
#
loop_
_entity_poly.entity_id
_entity_poly.type
_entity_poly.pdbx_seq_one_letter_code
_entity_poly.pdbx_strand_id
1 'polypeptide(L)'
;MATSLDIITRVRGFRAALIARDDQALAAVATTYTRIGRACDQHINRLTSQIMAATHHGERVPITWLYERGRLQALRRDIDREVRTRLPELQGIISGHAEAAAASGLHDGLDLIRAATGAPLRHQGLDVQRAIVAASQARALPRLLTDLPEHAAHVVARTLEQGVILGRNPHVIAREMTQALGGNRARAQTIARTEALRAYREATRVTWRDTRVVHRWQWFSTLDRTACPVCWAMHGTLHPISEPMGSHPSCRCTMVPVVDGADPPITRTGAEVFEQDTPYSTQRALLGPGKHDAYLQGRLRLPDLVAKDRDPRWGLVRRERSIADALANTMGRHNAPAPTPLTPTTVSGRLHDAWPTRATTTPTMSRHIARALEQMDDAGLDVPPGWTPTPITSTHLGPRVNGEFSPRLRSIEITTAHRMDPLQTAAVIHHEIGHSIDQITPGIRSYKSEAGAPNPWGRFTDVANRSPHVVRLRELRAEAEARARDRTASPVDRRIARSFRDHLDYLLRPREIWARAFAQWVAEQASPETTRRMTSGDLGGHAPNRFTTQWKRREWWVISPHVRAVLEAEQFITTKGQP
;
A
#
# COMPACT_ATOMS: atom_id res chain seq x y z
N MET A 1 -35.37 7.84 -13.16
CA MET A 1 -34.03 8.14 -12.60
C MET A 1 -33.31 6.83 -12.36
N ALA A 2 -32.02 6.76 -12.67
CA ALA A 2 -31.21 5.57 -12.40
C ALA A 2 -30.92 5.42 -10.90
N THR A 3 -30.68 4.21 -10.43
CA THR A 3 -30.32 3.97 -9.02
C THR A 3 -28.88 4.44 -8.74
N SER A 4 -28.52 4.62 -7.46
CA SER A 4 -27.13 4.89 -7.07
C SER A 4 -26.16 3.84 -7.62
N LEU A 5 -26.56 2.57 -7.63
CA LEU A 5 -25.75 1.47 -8.17
C LEU A 5 -25.54 1.61 -9.69
N ASP A 6 -26.56 2.01 -10.43
CA ASP A 6 -26.47 2.23 -11.88
C ASP A 6 -25.52 3.37 -12.20
N ILE A 7 -25.61 4.49 -11.47
CA ILE A 7 -24.72 5.64 -11.62
C ILE A 7 -23.28 5.21 -11.37
N ILE A 8 -23.00 4.50 -10.28
CA ILE A 8 -21.65 4.03 -9.95
C ILE A 8 -21.14 3.01 -10.98
N THR A 9 -22.01 2.18 -11.53
CA THR A 9 -21.64 1.22 -12.58
C THR A 9 -21.21 1.93 -13.86
N ARG A 10 -21.96 2.97 -14.28
CA ARG A 10 -21.59 3.83 -15.43
C ARG A 10 -20.25 4.53 -15.20
N VAL A 11 -20.07 5.13 -14.02
CA VAL A 11 -18.81 5.79 -13.62
C VAL A 11 -17.61 4.83 -13.71
N ARG A 12 -17.77 3.58 -13.27
CA ARG A 12 -16.73 2.55 -13.38
C ARG A 12 -16.43 2.21 -14.84
N GLY A 13 -17.45 2.08 -15.69
CA GLY A 13 -17.31 1.82 -17.13
C GLY A 13 -16.54 2.94 -17.84
N PHE A 14 -16.94 4.20 -17.65
CA PHE A 14 -16.25 5.36 -18.24
C PHE A 14 -14.80 5.45 -17.82
N ARG A 15 -14.51 5.23 -16.52
CA ARG A 15 -13.14 5.19 -16.02
C ARG A 15 -12.32 4.08 -16.68
N ALA A 16 -12.90 2.88 -16.88
CA ALA A 16 -12.20 1.78 -17.53
C ALA A 16 -11.86 2.12 -18.99
N ALA A 17 -12.81 2.72 -19.73
CA ALA A 17 -12.58 3.16 -21.10
C ALA A 17 -11.49 4.25 -21.20
N LEU A 18 -11.47 5.20 -20.25
CA LEU A 18 -10.45 6.24 -20.19
C LEU A 18 -9.05 5.66 -19.93
N ILE A 19 -8.93 4.69 -19.01
CA ILE A 19 -7.65 4.01 -18.73
C ILE A 19 -7.16 3.23 -19.95
N ALA A 20 -8.03 2.56 -20.69
CA ALA A 20 -7.64 1.83 -21.89
C ALA A 20 -7.06 2.77 -22.98
N ARG A 21 -7.59 3.99 -23.11
CA ARG A 21 -7.06 5.01 -24.03
C ARG A 21 -5.72 5.58 -23.55
N ASP A 22 -5.57 5.80 -22.24
CA ASP A 22 -4.29 6.23 -21.65
C ASP A 22 -3.14 5.32 -22.09
N ASP A 23 -3.33 3.99 -22.09
CA ASP A 23 -2.26 3.04 -22.42
C ASP A 23 -1.71 3.24 -23.85
N GLN A 24 -2.56 3.60 -24.81
CA GLN A 24 -2.15 3.88 -26.18
C GLN A 24 -1.28 5.14 -26.29
N ALA A 25 -1.70 6.24 -25.66
CA ALA A 25 -0.93 7.49 -25.67
C ALA A 25 0.41 7.34 -24.94
N LEU A 26 0.43 6.60 -23.83
CA LEU A 26 1.65 6.34 -23.07
C LEU A 26 2.64 5.44 -23.82
N ALA A 27 2.13 4.53 -24.66
CA ALA A 27 2.96 3.76 -25.59
C ALA A 27 3.58 4.67 -26.67
N ALA A 28 2.81 5.62 -27.23
CA ALA A 28 3.34 6.59 -28.20
C ALA A 28 4.44 7.49 -27.60
N VAL A 29 4.25 7.97 -26.36
CA VAL A 29 5.29 8.70 -25.61
C VAL A 29 6.52 7.81 -25.39
N ALA A 30 6.33 6.54 -25.01
CA ALA A 30 7.43 5.60 -24.81
C ALA A 30 8.23 5.37 -26.10
N THR A 31 7.56 5.16 -27.23
CA THR A 31 8.19 4.98 -28.55
C THR A 31 9.03 6.19 -28.96
N THR A 32 8.54 7.41 -28.68
CA THR A 32 9.30 8.64 -28.91
C THR A 32 10.55 8.70 -28.04
N TYR A 33 10.45 8.33 -26.77
CA TYR A 33 11.60 8.23 -25.88
C TYR A 33 12.59 7.12 -26.24
N THR A 34 12.13 6.02 -26.84
CA THR A 34 13.03 4.99 -27.40
C THR A 34 13.88 5.55 -28.53
N ARG A 35 13.31 6.41 -29.40
CA ARG A 35 14.08 7.12 -30.44
C ARG A 35 15.07 8.11 -29.85
N ILE A 36 14.65 8.90 -28.87
CA ILE A 36 15.54 9.83 -28.13
C ILE A 36 16.70 9.06 -27.49
N GLY A 37 16.41 7.95 -26.79
CA GLY A 37 17.41 7.11 -26.14
C GLY A 37 18.47 6.62 -27.12
N ARG A 38 18.06 6.08 -28.28
CA ARG A 38 18.99 5.63 -29.33
C ARG A 38 19.90 6.74 -29.83
N ALA A 39 19.39 7.96 -30.00
CA ALA A 39 20.21 9.10 -30.41
C ALA A 39 21.19 9.50 -29.29
N CYS A 40 20.70 9.64 -28.06
CA CYS A 40 21.52 9.93 -26.88
C CYS A 40 22.64 8.89 -26.68
N ASP A 41 22.35 7.61 -26.89
CA ASP A 41 23.32 6.51 -26.76
C ASP A 41 24.50 6.68 -27.74
N GLN A 42 24.28 7.24 -28.93
CA GLN A 42 25.38 7.53 -29.87
C GLN A 42 26.34 8.57 -29.30
N HIS A 43 25.83 9.63 -28.67
CA HIS A 43 26.64 10.68 -28.03
C HIS A 43 27.34 10.17 -26.76
N ILE A 44 26.63 9.40 -25.94
CA ILE A 44 27.16 8.73 -24.75
C ILE A 44 28.31 7.80 -25.13
N ASN A 45 28.11 6.92 -26.11
CA ASN A 45 29.11 5.93 -26.53
C ASN A 45 30.33 6.62 -27.14
N ARG A 46 30.15 7.70 -27.91
CA ARG A 46 31.26 8.49 -28.45
C ARG A 46 32.19 9.00 -27.34
N LEU A 47 31.64 9.63 -26.29
CA LEU A 47 32.46 10.14 -25.18
C LEU A 47 33.05 9.01 -24.33
N THR A 48 32.27 7.95 -24.12
CA THR A 48 32.73 6.77 -23.36
C THR A 48 33.90 6.08 -24.04
N SER A 49 33.88 5.94 -25.38
CA SER A 49 35.01 5.39 -26.14
C SER A 49 36.25 6.28 -26.07
N GLN A 50 36.11 7.61 -26.02
CA GLN A 50 37.24 8.52 -25.80
C GLN A 50 37.87 8.34 -24.41
N ILE A 51 37.04 8.14 -23.37
CA ILE A 51 37.53 7.85 -22.01
C ILE A 51 38.27 6.51 -21.99
N MET A 52 37.72 5.48 -22.63
CA MET A 52 38.37 4.17 -22.73
C MET A 52 39.72 4.24 -23.44
N ALA A 53 39.79 4.96 -24.57
CA ALA A 53 41.04 5.15 -25.29
C ALA A 53 42.10 5.83 -24.41
N ALA A 54 41.74 6.91 -23.70
CA ALA A 54 42.64 7.57 -22.75
C ALA A 54 43.10 6.63 -21.62
N THR A 55 42.18 5.83 -21.06
CA THR A 55 42.50 4.87 -19.99
C THR A 55 43.44 3.75 -20.45
N HIS A 56 43.30 3.28 -21.70
CA HIS A 56 44.11 2.19 -22.26
C HIS A 56 45.58 2.58 -22.47
N HIS A 57 45.88 3.87 -22.61
CA HIS A 57 47.27 4.38 -22.68
C HIS A 57 47.97 4.45 -21.29
N GLY A 58 47.38 3.87 -20.25
CA GLY A 58 47.92 3.90 -18.88
C GLY A 58 47.67 5.22 -18.15
N GLU A 59 46.90 6.13 -18.75
CA GLU A 59 46.59 7.44 -18.18
C GLU A 59 45.41 7.32 -17.20
N ARG A 60 45.58 7.86 -15.99
CA ARG A 60 44.41 8.16 -15.14
C ARG A 60 43.63 9.28 -15.82
N VAL A 61 42.31 9.12 -15.93
CA VAL A 61 41.40 10.15 -16.47
C VAL A 61 40.87 11.00 -15.31
N PRO A 62 41.52 12.13 -14.93
CA PRO A 62 41.00 13.00 -13.87
C PRO A 62 39.71 13.67 -14.32
N ILE A 63 38.92 14.17 -13.37
CA ILE A 63 37.67 14.88 -13.68
C ILE A 63 37.90 16.08 -14.63
N THR A 64 39.06 16.74 -14.56
CA THR A 64 39.45 17.86 -15.45
C THR A 64 39.44 17.48 -16.93
N TRP A 65 39.72 16.21 -17.25
CA TRP A 65 39.67 15.69 -18.62
C TRP A 65 38.28 15.84 -19.25
N LEU A 66 37.20 15.73 -18.46
CA LEU A 66 35.83 15.94 -18.94
C LEU A 66 35.56 17.39 -19.35
N TYR A 67 36.26 18.35 -18.74
CA TYR A 67 36.07 19.78 -18.98
C TYR A 67 36.99 20.32 -20.08
N GLU A 68 38.17 19.73 -20.24
CA GLU A 68 39.09 20.02 -21.33
C GLU A 68 38.40 19.89 -22.70
N ARG A 69 38.68 20.86 -23.59
CA ARG A 69 38.08 20.96 -24.93
C ARG A 69 36.53 20.96 -24.92
N GLY A 70 35.91 21.19 -23.76
CA GLY A 70 34.46 21.26 -23.59
C GLY A 70 33.72 19.93 -23.80
N ARG A 71 34.34 18.76 -23.57
CA ARG A 71 33.74 17.44 -23.85
C ARG A 71 32.40 17.22 -23.16
N LEU A 72 32.34 17.45 -21.84
CA LEU A 72 31.11 17.32 -21.05
C LEU A 72 30.03 18.32 -21.49
N GLN A 73 30.44 19.55 -21.84
CA GLN A 73 29.52 20.58 -22.33
C GLN A 73 28.96 20.21 -23.70
N ALA A 74 29.76 19.59 -24.57
CA ALA A 74 29.30 19.06 -25.86
C ALA A 74 28.27 17.93 -25.66
N LEU A 75 28.55 16.96 -24.78
CA LEU A 75 27.59 15.91 -24.45
C LEU A 75 26.28 16.50 -23.90
N ARG A 76 26.36 17.46 -22.97
CA ARG A 76 25.16 18.14 -22.44
C ARG A 76 24.34 18.81 -23.53
N ARG A 77 24.98 19.56 -24.43
CA ARG A 77 24.32 20.24 -25.56
C ARG A 77 23.67 19.25 -26.52
N ASP A 78 24.33 18.14 -26.81
CA ASP A 78 23.81 17.11 -27.71
C ASP A 78 22.58 16.40 -27.09
N ILE A 79 22.65 15.99 -25.82
CA ILE A 79 21.52 15.38 -25.12
C ILE A 79 20.32 16.35 -25.02
N ASP A 80 20.57 17.62 -24.68
CA ASP A 80 19.52 18.65 -24.69
C ASP A 80 18.87 18.77 -26.08
N ARG A 81 19.69 18.85 -27.14
CA ARG A 81 19.22 18.96 -28.52
C ARG A 81 18.35 17.78 -28.94
N GLU A 82 18.75 16.55 -28.61
CA GLU A 82 17.99 15.35 -28.99
C GLU A 82 16.59 15.34 -28.37
N VAL A 83 16.48 15.68 -27.09
CA VAL A 83 15.17 15.79 -26.43
C VAL A 83 14.38 16.97 -26.98
N ARG A 84 15.02 18.13 -27.14
CA ARG A 84 14.40 19.38 -27.62
C ARG A 84 13.79 19.22 -29.01
N THR A 85 14.49 18.53 -29.91
CA THR A 85 14.06 18.26 -31.29
C THR A 85 12.75 17.46 -31.34
N ARG A 86 12.47 16.65 -30.31
CA ARG A 86 11.25 15.82 -30.22
C ARG A 86 10.16 16.45 -29.35
N LEU A 87 10.37 17.62 -28.77
CA LEU A 87 9.35 18.29 -27.95
C LEU A 87 8.05 18.59 -28.73
N PRO A 88 8.08 19.07 -30.00
CA PRO A 88 6.84 19.30 -30.74
C PRO A 88 6.01 18.03 -30.94
N GLU A 89 6.68 16.91 -31.23
CA GLU A 89 6.03 15.60 -31.38
C GLU A 89 5.42 15.12 -30.05
N LEU A 90 6.17 15.20 -28.94
CA LEU A 90 5.66 14.88 -27.61
C LEU A 90 4.48 15.77 -27.22
N GLN A 91 4.56 17.07 -27.52
CA GLN A 91 3.47 18.01 -27.26
C GLN A 91 2.22 17.66 -28.07
N GLY A 92 2.36 17.30 -29.35
CA GLY A 92 1.25 16.86 -30.19
C GLY A 92 0.55 15.62 -29.64
N ILE A 93 1.33 14.60 -29.25
CA ILE A 93 0.79 13.37 -28.64
C ILE A 93 0.02 13.69 -27.35
N ILE A 94 0.61 14.49 -26.45
CA ILE A 94 0.01 14.80 -25.14
C ILE A 94 -1.23 15.68 -25.31
N SER A 95 -1.18 16.68 -26.18
CA SER A 95 -2.31 17.59 -26.42
C SER A 95 -3.47 16.83 -27.06
N GLY A 96 -3.22 16.05 -28.10
CA GLY A 96 -4.25 15.24 -28.74
C GLY A 96 -4.88 14.22 -27.79
N HIS A 97 -4.09 13.61 -26.90
CA HIS A 97 -4.61 12.72 -25.86
C HIS A 97 -5.52 13.46 -24.86
N ALA A 98 -5.11 14.66 -24.42
CA ALA A 98 -5.90 15.48 -23.52
C ALA A 98 -7.21 15.97 -24.17
N GLU A 99 -7.19 16.32 -25.45
CA GLU A 99 -8.36 16.71 -26.23
C GLU A 99 -9.37 15.56 -26.36
N ALA A 100 -8.90 14.36 -26.71
CA ALA A 100 -9.74 13.17 -26.78
C ALA A 100 -10.36 12.81 -25.41
N ALA A 101 -9.59 12.97 -24.33
CA ALA A 101 -10.08 12.79 -22.97
C ALA A 101 -11.12 13.85 -22.58
N ALA A 102 -10.92 15.12 -22.95
CA ALA A 102 -11.91 16.19 -22.74
C ALA A 102 -13.23 15.90 -23.47
N ALA A 103 -13.16 15.49 -24.75
CA ALA A 103 -14.34 15.11 -25.53
C ALA A 103 -15.11 13.96 -24.88
N SER A 104 -14.40 12.96 -24.34
CA SER A 104 -15.00 11.86 -23.58
C SER A 104 -15.66 12.36 -22.30
N GLY A 105 -14.99 13.22 -21.54
CA GLY A 105 -15.52 13.78 -20.28
C GLY A 105 -16.78 14.61 -20.47
N LEU A 106 -16.91 15.30 -21.61
CA LEU A 106 -18.12 16.00 -22.02
C LEU A 106 -19.28 15.02 -22.30
N HIS A 107 -19.03 13.99 -23.11
CA HIS A 107 -20.03 12.99 -23.45
C HIS A 107 -20.51 12.21 -22.21
N ASP A 108 -19.56 11.67 -21.45
CA ASP A 108 -19.82 10.88 -20.25
C ASP A 108 -20.48 11.74 -19.16
N GLY A 109 -20.07 13.01 -19.05
CA GLY A 109 -20.67 13.96 -18.12
C GLY A 109 -22.15 14.21 -18.40
N LEU A 110 -22.53 14.35 -19.67
CA LEU A 110 -23.94 14.45 -20.06
C LEU A 110 -24.71 13.16 -19.79
N ASP A 111 -24.12 12.00 -20.08
CA ASP A 111 -24.75 10.70 -19.81
C ASP A 111 -25.03 10.51 -18.31
N LEU A 112 -24.07 10.85 -17.45
CA LEU A 112 -24.25 10.77 -16.00
C LEU A 112 -25.38 11.67 -15.50
N ILE A 113 -25.51 12.89 -16.02
CA ILE A 113 -26.64 13.75 -15.64
C ILE A 113 -27.95 13.16 -16.14
N ARG A 114 -28.03 12.71 -17.40
CA ARG A 114 -29.26 12.10 -17.94
C ARG A 114 -29.68 10.89 -17.12
N ALA A 115 -28.73 10.06 -16.70
CA ALA A 115 -28.98 8.92 -15.81
C ALA A 115 -29.49 9.39 -14.43
N ALA A 116 -28.86 10.41 -13.85
CA ALA A 116 -29.22 10.94 -12.53
C ALA A 116 -30.59 11.64 -12.52
N THR A 117 -30.92 12.46 -13.52
CA THR A 117 -32.19 13.22 -13.57
C THR A 117 -33.33 12.45 -14.22
N GLY A 118 -33.03 11.46 -15.06
CA GLY A 118 -34.04 10.73 -15.84
C GLY A 118 -34.76 11.55 -16.91
N ALA A 119 -34.28 12.76 -17.23
CA ALA A 119 -34.90 13.67 -18.17
C ALA A 119 -33.94 14.11 -19.29
N PRO A 120 -34.44 14.37 -20.51
CA PRO A 120 -33.62 14.91 -21.59
C PRO A 120 -33.15 16.33 -21.24
N LEU A 121 -31.84 16.54 -21.31
CA LEU A 121 -31.22 17.84 -21.02
C LEU A 121 -31.24 18.75 -22.24
N ARG A 122 -31.82 19.94 -22.10
CA ARG A 122 -31.68 21.02 -23.07
C ARG A 122 -30.31 21.67 -22.88
N HIS A 123 -29.33 21.28 -23.70
CA HIS A 123 -28.00 21.87 -23.69
C HIS A 123 -27.72 22.39 -25.11
N GLN A 124 -27.55 23.71 -25.24
CA GLN A 124 -27.09 24.30 -26.50
C GLN A 124 -25.59 24.04 -26.64
N GLY A 125 -25.20 23.53 -27.81
CA GLY A 125 -23.84 23.25 -28.27
C GLY A 125 -22.74 23.41 -27.22
N LEU A 126 -22.36 22.32 -26.56
CA LEU A 126 -21.24 22.34 -25.65
C LEU A 126 -19.95 22.58 -26.45
N ASP A 127 -19.29 23.67 -26.13
CA ASP A 127 -18.04 24.06 -26.76
C ASP A 127 -16.89 23.17 -26.23
N VAL A 128 -16.56 22.13 -26.99
CA VAL A 128 -15.42 21.23 -26.73
C VAL A 128 -14.12 22.05 -26.64
N GLN A 129 -13.99 23.11 -27.43
CA GLN A 129 -12.83 24.00 -27.39
C GLN A 129 -12.78 24.78 -26.09
N ARG A 130 -13.92 25.25 -25.55
CA ARG A 130 -14.00 25.85 -24.21
C ARG A 130 -13.65 24.84 -23.11
N ALA A 131 -14.02 23.57 -23.26
CA ALA A 131 -13.63 22.52 -22.32
C ALA A 131 -12.12 22.22 -22.36
N ILE A 132 -11.53 22.17 -23.55
CA ILE A 132 -10.07 22.03 -23.77
C ILE A 132 -9.32 23.28 -23.25
N VAL A 133 -9.84 24.48 -23.48
CA VAL A 133 -9.28 25.75 -22.98
C VAL A 133 -9.39 25.84 -21.45
N ALA A 134 -10.51 25.40 -20.87
CA ALA A 134 -10.69 25.32 -19.42
C ALA A 134 -9.75 24.27 -18.79
N ALA A 135 -9.61 23.11 -19.42
CA ALA A 135 -8.64 22.09 -19.04
C ALA A 135 -7.18 22.60 -19.15
N SER A 136 -6.88 23.34 -20.21
CA SER A 136 -5.58 23.98 -20.49
C SER A 136 -5.40 25.33 -19.80
N GLN A 137 -6.22 25.69 -18.81
CA GLN A 137 -5.89 26.77 -17.86
C GLN A 137 -4.59 26.49 -17.08
N ALA A 138 -3.99 25.31 -17.24
CA ALA A 138 -2.54 25.18 -17.23
C ALA A 138 -1.94 25.74 -18.53
N ARG A 139 -1.54 27.02 -18.52
CA ARG A 139 -0.48 27.57 -19.40
C ARG A 139 0.88 26.86 -19.20
N ALA A 140 0.85 25.64 -18.67
CA ALA A 140 1.96 24.89 -18.15
C ALA A 140 2.37 23.74 -19.07
N LEU A 141 1.55 23.20 -19.99
CA LEU A 141 2.01 22.04 -20.78
C LEU A 141 3.31 22.33 -21.55
N PRO A 142 3.43 23.42 -22.35
CA PRO A 142 4.71 23.80 -22.94
C PRO A 142 5.81 23.98 -21.88
N ARG A 143 5.51 24.63 -20.74
CA ARG A 143 6.46 24.84 -19.64
C ARG A 143 6.89 23.55 -18.92
N LEU A 144 6.01 22.56 -18.83
CA LEU A 144 6.26 21.26 -18.19
C LEU A 144 7.15 20.39 -19.07
N LEU A 145 7.05 20.58 -20.39
CA LEU A 145 7.86 19.91 -21.39
C LEU A 145 9.22 20.61 -21.60
N THR A 146 9.31 21.93 -21.46
CA THR A 146 10.57 22.69 -21.64
C THR A 146 11.66 22.35 -20.63
N ASP A 147 11.30 21.81 -19.47
CA ASP A 147 12.27 21.37 -18.45
C ASP A 147 12.90 20.00 -18.78
N LEU A 148 12.28 19.22 -19.66
CA LEU A 148 12.71 17.85 -19.96
C LEU A 148 14.11 17.79 -20.60
N PRO A 149 14.46 18.63 -21.59
CA PRO A 149 15.80 18.64 -22.19
C PRO A 149 16.91 18.93 -21.17
N GLU A 150 16.76 20.00 -20.38
CA GLU A 150 17.77 20.39 -19.41
C GLU A 150 17.93 19.31 -18.33
N HIS A 151 16.81 18.75 -17.85
CA HIS A 151 16.84 17.66 -16.89
C HIS A 151 17.59 16.44 -17.44
N ALA A 152 17.36 16.08 -18.72
CA ALA A 152 18.07 14.98 -19.40
C ALA A 152 19.58 15.19 -19.40
N ALA A 153 20.01 16.37 -19.87
CA ALA A 153 21.41 16.75 -19.97
C ALA A 153 22.07 16.76 -18.58
N HIS A 154 21.36 17.27 -17.57
CA HIS A 154 21.85 17.29 -16.20
C HIS A 154 22.06 15.87 -15.64
N VAL A 155 21.07 14.96 -15.76
CA VAL A 155 21.20 13.62 -15.15
C VAL A 155 22.29 12.78 -15.81
N VAL A 156 22.48 12.94 -17.14
CA VAL A 156 23.58 12.30 -17.88
C VAL A 156 24.93 12.86 -17.42
N ALA A 157 25.08 14.18 -17.39
CA ALA A 157 26.33 14.84 -16.97
C ALA A 157 26.74 14.45 -15.54
N ARG A 158 25.80 14.52 -14.60
CA ARG A 158 26.06 14.16 -13.19
C ARG A 158 26.51 12.70 -13.06
N THR A 159 25.86 11.79 -13.79
CA THR A 159 26.21 10.36 -13.78
C THR A 159 27.63 10.13 -14.34
N LEU A 160 28.00 10.83 -15.43
CA LEU A 160 29.33 10.77 -16.00
C LEU A 160 30.41 11.28 -15.03
N GLU A 161 30.20 12.47 -14.46
CA GLU A 161 31.12 13.07 -13.49
C GLU A 161 31.36 12.14 -12.29
N GLN A 162 30.28 11.62 -11.69
CA GLN A 162 30.37 10.69 -10.57
C GLN A 162 31.10 9.40 -10.96
N GLY A 163 30.81 8.86 -12.14
CA GLY A 163 31.46 7.65 -12.65
C GLY A 163 32.97 7.83 -12.81
N VAL A 164 33.39 8.96 -13.40
CA VAL A 164 34.81 9.29 -13.59
C VAL A 164 35.52 9.54 -12.26
N ILE A 165 34.91 10.32 -11.34
CA ILE A 165 35.47 10.56 -9.99
C ILE A 165 35.72 9.24 -9.26
N LEU A 166 34.80 8.30 -9.38
CA LEU A 166 34.87 7.00 -8.71
C LEU A 166 35.71 5.96 -9.47
N GLY A 167 36.34 6.33 -10.59
CA GLY A 167 37.16 5.42 -11.39
C GLY A 167 36.38 4.22 -11.94
N ARG A 168 35.08 4.37 -12.19
CA ARG A 168 34.23 3.26 -12.63
C ARG A 168 34.50 2.89 -14.09
N ASN A 169 34.24 1.63 -14.42
CA ASN A 169 34.35 1.14 -15.79
C ASN A 169 33.45 1.98 -16.74
N PRO A 170 33.99 2.52 -17.85
CA PRO A 170 33.23 3.40 -18.75
C PRO A 170 31.94 2.78 -19.32
N HIS A 171 31.90 1.47 -19.60
CA HIS A 171 30.68 0.79 -20.05
C HIS A 171 29.60 0.75 -18.96
N VAL A 172 30.00 0.67 -17.69
CA VAL A 172 29.06 0.75 -16.56
C VAL A 172 28.49 2.17 -16.49
N ILE A 173 29.33 3.20 -16.62
CA ILE A 173 28.91 4.61 -16.63
C ILE A 173 27.93 4.86 -17.79
N ALA A 174 28.23 4.39 -19.00
CA ALA A 174 27.35 4.50 -20.16
C ALA A 174 25.96 3.89 -19.90
N ARG A 175 25.93 2.68 -19.34
CA ARG A 175 24.67 2.00 -18.98
C ARG A 175 23.87 2.78 -17.93
N GLU A 176 24.54 3.32 -16.90
CA GLU A 176 23.91 4.14 -15.86
C GLU A 176 23.34 5.44 -16.45
N MET A 177 24.03 6.09 -17.40
CA MET A 177 23.53 7.27 -18.11
C MET A 177 22.26 6.97 -18.92
N THR A 178 22.25 5.87 -19.69
CA THR A 178 21.06 5.44 -20.44
C THR A 178 19.89 5.10 -19.50
N GLN A 179 20.15 4.46 -18.36
CA GLN A 179 19.12 4.19 -17.35
C GLN A 179 18.57 5.48 -16.73
N ALA A 180 19.41 6.47 -16.46
CA ALA A 180 19.00 7.76 -15.90
C ALA A 180 18.04 8.50 -16.86
N LEU A 181 18.26 8.43 -18.17
CA LEU A 181 17.34 8.98 -19.18
C LEU A 181 15.94 8.33 -19.14
N GLY A 182 15.83 7.10 -18.62
CA GLY A 182 14.54 6.44 -18.36
C GLY A 182 13.63 7.22 -17.40
N GLY A 183 14.20 8.04 -16.50
CA GLY A 183 13.45 8.94 -15.63
C GLY A 183 12.67 10.02 -16.40
N ASN A 184 13.23 10.54 -17.49
CA ASN A 184 12.55 11.54 -18.32
C ASN A 184 11.36 10.94 -19.05
N ARG A 185 11.48 9.70 -19.54
CA ARG A 185 10.36 8.96 -20.13
C ARG A 185 9.22 8.82 -19.12
N ALA A 186 9.52 8.38 -17.89
CA ALA A 186 8.52 8.22 -16.83
C ALA A 186 7.85 9.56 -16.46
N ARG A 187 8.62 10.66 -16.44
CA ARG A 187 8.10 12.02 -16.22
C ARG A 187 7.16 12.45 -17.34
N ALA A 188 7.54 12.26 -18.60
CA ALA A 188 6.70 12.59 -19.75
C ALA A 188 5.39 11.77 -19.78
N GLN A 189 5.45 10.49 -19.46
CA GLN A 189 4.27 9.64 -19.30
C GLN A 189 3.35 10.12 -18.15
N THR A 190 3.94 10.55 -17.04
CA THR A 190 3.19 11.12 -15.92
C THR A 190 2.48 12.41 -16.31
N ILE A 191 3.16 13.29 -17.06
CA ILE A 191 2.56 14.52 -17.62
C ILE A 191 1.40 14.16 -18.54
N ALA A 192 1.63 13.26 -19.52
CA ALA A 192 0.62 12.83 -20.48
C ALA A 192 -0.67 12.34 -19.81
N ARG A 193 -0.53 11.41 -18.85
CA ARG A 193 -1.65 10.87 -18.08
C ARG A 193 -2.34 11.94 -17.22
N THR A 194 -1.56 12.80 -16.56
CA THR A 194 -2.13 13.82 -15.66
C THR A 194 -2.94 14.85 -16.44
N GLU A 195 -2.44 15.29 -17.60
CA GLU A 195 -3.17 16.24 -18.45
C GLU A 195 -4.47 15.64 -18.99
N ALA A 196 -4.45 14.40 -19.47
CA ALA A 196 -5.67 13.76 -19.97
C ALA A 196 -6.73 13.53 -18.90
N LEU A 197 -6.33 13.01 -17.73
CA LEU A 197 -7.27 12.80 -16.61
C LEU A 197 -7.81 14.12 -16.06
N ARG A 198 -6.99 15.18 -16.05
CA ARG A 198 -7.43 16.53 -15.70
C ARG A 198 -8.42 17.08 -16.73
N ALA A 199 -8.11 16.93 -18.02
CA ALA A 199 -8.94 17.43 -19.10
C ALA A 199 -10.32 16.76 -19.14
N TYR A 200 -10.35 15.44 -18.97
CA TYR A 200 -11.59 14.68 -18.79
C TYR A 200 -12.45 15.25 -17.65
N ARG A 201 -11.86 15.35 -16.45
CA ARG A 201 -12.59 15.85 -15.26
C ARG A 201 -13.09 17.27 -15.45
N GLU A 202 -12.25 18.17 -15.96
CA GLU A 202 -12.65 19.56 -16.11
C GLU A 202 -13.75 19.72 -17.17
N ALA A 203 -13.68 18.97 -18.27
CA ALA A 203 -14.76 18.92 -19.27
C ALA A 203 -16.08 18.42 -18.67
N THR A 204 -16.03 17.34 -17.87
CA THR A 204 -17.19 16.84 -17.12
C THR A 204 -17.76 17.91 -16.18
N ARG A 205 -16.91 18.58 -15.39
CA ARG A 205 -17.35 19.58 -14.41
C ARG A 205 -17.95 20.83 -15.07
N VAL A 206 -17.32 21.33 -16.14
CA VAL A 206 -17.84 22.48 -16.90
C VAL A 206 -19.19 22.14 -17.51
N THR A 207 -19.32 20.94 -18.09
CA THR A 207 -20.60 20.44 -18.61
C THR A 207 -21.69 20.45 -17.54
N TRP A 208 -21.39 19.94 -16.35
CA TRP A 208 -22.32 19.92 -15.23
C TRP A 208 -22.67 21.30 -14.68
N ARG A 209 -21.71 22.24 -14.70
CA ARG A 209 -21.95 23.62 -14.29
C ARG A 209 -22.89 24.32 -15.28
N ASP A 210 -22.70 24.11 -16.57
CA ASP A 210 -23.45 24.78 -17.62
C ASP A 210 -24.89 24.26 -17.72
N THR A 211 -25.15 23.00 -17.33
CA THR A 211 -26.53 22.46 -17.24
C THR A 211 -27.33 23.02 -16.05
N ARG A 212 -26.66 23.55 -15.02
CA ARG A 212 -27.27 24.12 -13.79
C ARG A 212 -28.14 23.16 -12.97
N VAL A 213 -28.01 21.84 -13.17
CA VAL A 213 -28.73 20.82 -12.39
C VAL A 213 -27.84 20.10 -11.37
N VAL A 214 -26.53 20.34 -11.42
CA VAL A 214 -25.53 19.75 -10.51
C VAL A 214 -24.86 20.87 -9.74
N HIS A 215 -25.12 20.97 -8.44
CA HIS A 215 -24.50 21.96 -7.56
C HIS A 215 -23.34 21.39 -6.75
N ARG A 216 -23.29 20.06 -6.59
CA ARG A 216 -22.24 19.35 -5.86
C ARG A 216 -21.84 18.08 -6.60
N TRP A 217 -20.65 17.59 -6.31
CA TRP A 217 -20.17 16.30 -6.79
C TRP A 217 -19.51 15.52 -5.65
N GLN A 218 -19.55 14.19 -5.75
CA GLN A 218 -18.81 13.30 -4.85
C GLN A 218 -17.53 12.78 -5.49
N TRP A 219 -16.49 12.67 -4.67
CA TRP A 219 -15.22 12.09 -5.11
C TRP A 219 -15.32 10.56 -5.18
N PHE A 220 -15.12 9.99 -6.37
CA PHE A 220 -15.10 8.55 -6.57
C PHE A 220 -13.67 8.00 -6.67
N SER A 221 -13.40 6.96 -5.89
CA SER A 221 -12.18 6.16 -5.88
C SER A 221 -12.58 4.70 -5.96
N THR A 222 -11.72 3.84 -6.52
CA THR A 222 -12.02 2.41 -6.63
C THR A 222 -11.92 1.66 -5.30
N LEU A 223 -11.31 2.27 -4.27
CA LEU A 223 -11.06 1.64 -2.96
C LEU A 223 -10.36 0.28 -3.07
N ASP A 224 -9.40 0.19 -3.98
CA ASP A 224 -8.56 -1.00 -4.15
C ASP A 224 -7.12 -0.70 -3.72
N ARG A 225 -6.27 -1.73 -3.77
CA ARG A 225 -4.83 -1.64 -3.45
C ARG A 225 -4.03 -0.69 -4.34
N THR A 226 -4.61 -0.21 -5.44
CA THR A 226 -3.98 0.70 -6.41
C THR A 226 -4.44 2.15 -6.24
N ALA A 227 -5.40 2.40 -5.34
CA ALA A 227 -5.76 3.73 -4.85
C ALA A 227 -4.85 4.12 -3.68
N CYS A 228 -4.30 5.34 -3.68
CA CYS A 228 -3.45 5.81 -2.60
C CYS A 228 -4.27 6.22 -1.36
N PRO A 229 -3.65 6.43 -0.18
CA PRO A 229 -4.36 6.85 1.03
C PRO A 229 -5.20 8.12 0.87
N VAL A 230 -4.75 9.07 0.04
CA VAL A 230 -5.53 10.30 -0.27
C VAL A 230 -6.80 9.94 -1.03
N CYS A 231 -6.74 9.06 -2.02
CA CYS A 231 -7.93 8.63 -2.78
C CYS A 231 -8.94 7.90 -1.90
N TRP A 232 -8.46 7.09 -0.94
CA TRP A 232 -9.30 6.46 0.07
C TRP A 232 -9.95 7.51 0.98
N ALA A 233 -9.16 8.42 1.54
CA ALA A 233 -9.66 9.49 2.41
C ALA A 233 -10.67 10.43 1.73
N MET A 234 -10.50 10.69 0.43
CA MET A 234 -11.38 11.56 -0.33
C MET A 234 -12.66 10.86 -0.79
N HIS A 235 -12.72 9.53 -0.86
CA HIS A 235 -13.87 8.84 -1.42
C HIS A 235 -15.18 9.17 -0.68
N GLY A 236 -16.22 9.54 -1.42
CA GLY A 236 -17.54 9.92 -0.90
C GLY A 236 -17.63 11.36 -0.38
N THR A 237 -16.51 12.09 -0.27
CA THR A 237 -16.53 13.50 0.14
C THR A 237 -17.27 14.37 -0.89
N LEU A 238 -18.05 15.33 -0.38
CA LEU A 238 -18.86 16.25 -1.17
C LEU A 238 -18.09 17.54 -1.45
N HIS A 239 -18.16 17.99 -2.70
CA HIS A 239 -17.51 19.20 -3.17
C HIS A 239 -18.49 20.08 -3.96
N PRO A 240 -18.42 21.42 -3.84
CA PRO A 240 -19.23 22.30 -4.66
C PRO A 240 -18.81 22.22 -6.13
N ILE A 241 -19.74 22.45 -7.06
CA ILE A 241 -19.45 22.43 -8.51
C ILE A 241 -18.39 23.46 -8.93
N SER A 242 -18.23 24.53 -8.14
CA SER A 242 -17.18 25.54 -8.32
C SER A 242 -15.78 25.01 -8.04
N GLU A 243 -15.63 23.98 -7.21
CA GLU A 243 -14.33 23.37 -6.87
C GLU A 243 -13.91 22.36 -7.95
N PRO A 244 -12.78 22.58 -8.66
CA PRO A 244 -12.20 21.57 -9.53
C PRO A 244 -11.68 20.39 -8.72
N MET A 245 -11.65 19.19 -9.33
CA MET A 245 -11.09 18.00 -8.71
C MET A 245 -9.55 18.05 -8.67
N GLY A 246 -9.01 18.86 -7.76
CA GLY A 246 -7.58 18.97 -7.52
C GLY A 246 -7.02 17.71 -6.88
N SER A 247 -6.26 16.93 -7.63
CA SER A 247 -5.75 15.61 -7.24
C SER A 247 -4.22 15.53 -7.40
N HIS A 248 -3.63 14.39 -7.05
CA HIS A 248 -2.21 14.14 -7.23
C HIS A 248 -1.89 13.69 -8.67
N PRO A 249 -0.62 13.75 -9.11
CA PRO A 249 -0.21 13.25 -10.43
C PRO A 249 -0.65 11.80 -10.66
N SER A 250 -1.08 11.50 -11.89
CA SER A 250 -1.62 10.18 -12.29
C SER A 250 -2.79 9.66 -11.43
N CYS A 251 -3.48 10.52 -10.67
CA CYS A 251 -4.69 10.11 -9.95
C CYS A 251 -5.74 9.63 -10.95
N ARG A 252 -6.40 8.50 -10.68
CA ARG A 252 -7.46 7.89 -11.54
C ARG A 252 -8.87 8.02 -10.96
N CYS A 253 -9.05 8.87 -9.96
CA CYS A 253 -10.36 9.15 -9.37
C CYS A 253 -11.24 9.94 -10.34
N THR A 254 -12.54 9.96 -10.14
CA THR A 254 -13.44 10.79 -10.95
C THR A 254 -14.51 11.41 -10.08
N MET A 255 -15.32 12.29 -10.65
CA MET A 255 -16.43 12.91 -9.96
C MET A 255 -17.71 12.12 -10.23
N VAL A 256 -18.64 12.18 -9.29
CA VAL A 256 -20.01 11.66 -9.42
C VAL A 256 -20.97 12.81 -9.17
N PRO A 257 -21.94 13.09 -10.06
CA PRO A 257 -22.83 14.23 -9.87
C PRO A 257 -23.78 13.98 -8.70
N VAL A 258 -24.06 15.03 -7.94
CA VAL A 258 -25.17 15.07 -6.97
C VAL A 258 -26.17 16.07 -7.50
N VAL A 259 -27.31 15.57 -7.97
CA VAL A 259 -28.40 16.38 -8.53
C VAL A 259 -29.34 16.83 -7.41
N ASP A 260 -30.01 17.96 -7.61
CA ASP A 260 -30.94 18.49 -6.61
C ASP A 260 -32.10 17.53 -6.34
N GLY A 261 -32.47 17.42 -5.07
CA GLY A 261 -33.56 16.55 -4.62
C GLY A 261 -33.26 15.05 -4.63
N ALA A 262 -32.05 14.63 -5.01
CA ALA A 262 -31.61 13.23 -4.94
C ALA A 262 -30.55 13.02 -3.86
N ASP A 263 -30.56 11.83 -3.26
CA ASP A 263 -29.52 11.41 -2.34
C ASP A 263 -28.17 11.24 -3.05
N PRO A 264 -27.04 11.54 -2.38
CA PRO A 264 -25.72 11.32 -2.95
C PRO A 264 -25.49 9.84 -3.35
N PRO A 265 -25.05 9.53 -4.57
CA PRO A 265 -24.90 8.15 -5.02
C PRO A 265 -23.90 7.31 -4.22
N ILE A 266 -22.87 7.92 -3.64
CA ILE A 266 -21.91 7.25 -2.76
C ILE A 266 -22.40 7.40 -1.31
N THR A 267 -22.85 6.30 -0.72
CA THR A 267 -23.43 6.28 0.63
C THR A 267 -22.42 5.94 1.73
N ARG A 268 -21.31 5.27 1.37
CA ARG A 268 -20.21 4.94 2.30
C ARG A 268 -18.94 5.64 1.86
N THR A 269 -18.34 6.39 2.76
CA THR A 269 -17.06 7.05 2.57
C THR A 269 -15.92 6.03 2.53
N GLY A 270 -14.80 6.41 1.93
CA GLY A 270 -13.62 5.54 1.96
C GLY A 270 -13.05 5.36 3.37
N ALA A 271 -13.31 6.29 4.29
CA ALA A 271 -12.96 6.11 5.71
C ALA A 271 -13.77 4.99 6.37
N GLU A 272 -15.08 4.93 6.11
CA GLU A 272 -15.94 3.86 6.63
C GLU A 272 -15.58 2.50 6.04
N VAL A 273 -15.39 2.42 4.71
CA VAL A 273 -14.97 1.16 4.06
C VAL A 273 -13.58 0.72 4.52
N PHE A 274 -12.66 1.67 4.72
CA PHE A 274 -11.33 1.37 5.24
C PHE A 274 -11.39 0.80 6.65
N GLU A 275 -12.23 1.37 7.51
CA GLU A 275 -12.36 0.93 8.90
C GLU A 275 -13.13 -0.40 9.02
N GLN A 276 -14.24 -0.55 8.29
CA GLN A 276 -15.22 -1.61 8.52
C GLN A 276 -15.01 -2.85 7.65
N ASP A 277 -14.52 -2.68 6.42
CA ASP A 277 -14.51 -3.76 5.42
C ASP A 277 -13.12 -4.10 4.88
N THR A 278 -12.10 -3.30 5.21
CA THR A 278 -10.77 -3.48 4.63
C THR A 278 -9.88 -4.30 5.56
N PRO A 279 -9.30 -5.43 5.09
CA PRO A 279 -8.41 -6.23 5.91
C PRO A 279 -7.20 -5.44 6.41
N TYR A 280 -6.77 -5.69 7.65
CA TYR A 280 -5.69 -4.95 8.31
C TYR A 280 -4.35 -5.04 7.55
N SER A 281 -4.12 -6.12 6.80
CA SER A 281 -2.97 -6.34 5.95
C SER A 281 -3.00 -5.44 4.73
N THR A 282 -4.21 -5.22 4.19
CA THR A 282 -4.47 -4.24 3.14
C THR A 282 -4.36 -2.81 3.68
N GLN A 283 -4.87 -2.55 4.88
CA GLN A 283 -4.70 -1.26 5.57
C GLN A 283 -3.21 -0.93 5.79
N ARG A 284 -2.42 -1.91 6.24
CA ARG A 284 -0.97 -1.80 6.44
C ARG A 284 -0.23 -1.58 5.14
N ALA A 285 -0.59 -2.32 4.09
CA ALA A 285 0.00 -2.16 2.76
C ALA A 285 -0.30 -0.77 2.20
N LEU A 286 -1.51 -0.25 2.43
CA LEU A 286 -1.94 1.07 1.99
C LEU A 286 -1.21 2.19 2.74
N LEU A 287 -1.19 2.14 4.08
CA LEU A 287 -0.65 3.21 4.92
C LEU A 287 0.87 3.12 5.14
N GLY A 288 1.45 1.94 4.96
CA GLY A 288 2.78 1.64 5.46
C GLY A 288 2.82 1.49 6.99
N PRO A 289 3.91 0.93 7.55
CA PRO A 289 3.95 0.49 8.94
C PRO A 289 3.72 1.61 9.95
N GLY A 290 4.37 2.77 9.78
CA GLY A 290 4.28 3.85 10.76
C GLY A 290 2.90 4.51 10.84
N LYS A 291 2.29 4.85 9.69
CA LYS A 291 0.95 5.47 9.67
C LYS A 291 -0.12 4.48 10.13
N HIS A 292 0.07 3.21 9.82
CA HIS A 292 -0.83 2.16 10.27
C HIS A 292 -0.79 1.96 11.78
N ASP A 293 0.40 1.91 12.39
CA ASP A 293 0.55 1.82 13.85
C ASP A 293 -0.10 3.06 14.53
N ALA A 294 0.06 4.26 13.96
CA ALA A 294 -0.62 5.47 14.46
C ALA A 294 -2.15 5.43 14.29
N TYR A 295 -2.65 4.85 13.18
CA TYR A 295 -4.07 4.67 12.92
C TYR A 295 -4.71 3.71 13.93
N LEU A 296 -4.04 2.59 14.23
CA LEU A 296 -4.49 1.66 15.27
C LEU A 296 -4.57 2.28 16.66
N GLN A 297 -3.61 3.13 17.00
CA GLN A 297 -3.57 3.84 18.27
C GLN A 297 -4.62 4.98 18.36
N GLY A 298 -5.44 5.17 17.31
CA GLY A 298 -6.41 6.26 17.22
C GLY A 298 -5.77 7.65 17.09
N ARG A 299 -4.45 7.72 16.86
CA ARG A 299 -3.69 8.98 16.73
C ARG A 299 -3.76 9.59 15.34
N LEU A 300 -4.26 8.82 14.37
CA LEU A 300 -4.36 9.19 12.96
C LEU A 300 -5.69 8.67 12.40
N ARG A 301 -6.37 9.44 11.56
CA ARG A 301 -7.47 8.99 10.70
C ARG A 301 -7.13 9.27 9.24
N LEU A 302 -7.81 8.59 8.31
CA LEU A 302 -7.58 8.77 6.88
C LEU A 302 -7.65 10.24 6.40
N PRO A 303 -8.63 11.07 6.80
CA PRO A 303 -8.67 12.47 6.40
C PRO A 303 -7.44 13.30 6.83
N ASP A 304 -6.79 12.93 7.92
CA ASP A 304 -5.59 13.62 8.41
C ASP A 304 -4.40 13.46 7.46
N LEU A 305 -4.44 12.47 6.56
CA LEU A 305 -3.42 12.25 5.52
C LEU A 305 -3.56 13.19 4.33
N VAL A 306 -4.66 13.94 4.20
CA VAL A 306 -4.91 14.78 3.02
C VAL A 306 -4.39 16.20 3.24
N ALA A 307 -3.31 16.56 2.55
CA ALA A 307 -2.91 17.96 2.40
C ALA A 307 -3.54 18.55 1.13
N LYS A 308 -4.09 19.76 1.25
CA LYS A 308 -4.66 20.56 0.17
C LYS A 308 -3.74 21.75 -0.09
N ASP A 309 -3.19 21.84 -1.29
CA ASP A 309 -2.26 22.89 -1.69
C ASP A 309 -2.68 23.52 -3.03
N ARG A 310 -2.04 24.64 -3.40
CA ARG A 310 -2.20 25.27 -4.70
C ARG A 310 -0.84 25.39 -5.40
N ASP A 311 -0.65 24.61 -6.46
CA ASP A 311 0.55 24.66 -7.30
C ASP A 311 0.36 25.72 -8.40
N PRO A 312 1.35 26.58 -8.69
CA PRO A 312 1.23 27.62 -9.72
C PRO A 312 0.97 27.10 -11.15
N ARG A 313 1.34 25.84 -11.44
CA ARG A 313 1.18 25.17 -12.74
C ARG A 313 -0.08 24.31 -12.77
N TRP A 314 -0.35 23.59 -11.68
CA TRP A 314 -1.42 22.59 -11.62
C TRP A 314 -2.72 23.09 -10.98
N GLY A 315 -2.70 24.27 -10.35
CA GLY A 315 -3.83 24.81 -9.62
C GLY A 315 -4.04 24.04 -8.31
N LEU A 316 -5.30 23.73 -8.00
CA LEU A 316 -5.60 22.98 -6.79
C LEU A 316 -5.02 21.56 -6.88
N VAL A 317 -4.26 21.15 -5.86
CA VAL A 317 -3.70 19.80 -5.77
C VAL A 317 -3.92 19.23 -4.38
N ARG A 318 -3.98 17.90 -4.31
CA ARG A 318 -4.01 17.16 -3.05
C ARG A 318 -2.84 16.20 -3.02
N ARG A 319 -2.14 16.14 -1.90
CA ARG A 319 -1.02 15.22 -1.68
C ARG A 319 -1.18 14.52 -0.35
N GLU A 320 -0.46 13.42 -0.21
CA GLU A 320 -0.39 12.71 1.05
C GLU A 320 0.55 13.44 2.01
N ARG A 321 0.11 13.66 3.25
CA ARG A 321 0.96 14.16 4.33
C ARG A 321 2.01 13.11 4.73
N SER A 322 3.17 13.59 5.18
CA SER A 322 4.09 12.72 5.92
C SER A 322 3.43 12.27 7.23
N ILE A 323 3.94 11.22 7.88
CA ILE A 323 3.41 10.81 9.19
C ILE A 323 3.55 11.93 10.23
N ALA A 324 4.68 12.66 10.22
CA ALA A 324 4.92 13.77 11.13
C ALA A 324 3.89 14.90 10.92
N ASP A 325 3.67 15.31 9.67
CA ASP A 325 2.69 16.36 9.35
C ASP A 325 1.26 15.92 9.66
N ALA A 326 0.94 14.65 9.40
CA ALA A 326 -0.39 14.10 9.67
C ALA A 326 -0.68 14.07 11.17
N LEU A 327 0.29 13.66 11.99
CA LEU A 327 0.19 13.68 13.45
C LEU A 327 0.18 15.11 14.01
N ALA A 328 0.92 16.04 13.42
CA ALA A 328 0.85 17.45 13.82
C ALA A 328 -0.53 18.04 13.52
N ASN A 329 -1.14 17.65 12.41
CA ASN A 329 -2.47 18.09 11.98
C ASN A 329 -3.61 17.52 12.85
N THR A 330 -3.36 16.54 13.72
CA THR A 330 -4.38 16.03 14.67
C THR A 330 -4.50 16.87 15.94
N MET A 331 -3.57 17.81 16.18
CA MET A 331 -3.60 18.73 17.32
C MET A 331 -4.77 19.72 17.19
N GLY A 332 -5.91 19.32 17.74
CA GLY A 332 -7.19 20.03 17.68
C GLY A 332 -8.42 19.11 17.72
N ARG A 333 -8.24 17.78 17.63
CA ARG A 333 -9.32 16.79 17.76
C ARG A 333 -8.89 15.59 18.58
N HIS A 334 -8.66 15.79 19.87
CA HIS A 334 -8.80 14.70 20.84
C HIS A 334 -10.27 14.65 21.25
N ASN A 335 -10.84 13.44 21.34
CA ASN A 335 -12.24 13.10 21.60
C ASN A 335 -13.06 12.75 20.34
N ALA A 336 -12.68 11.67 19.67
CA ALA A 336 -13.69 10.80 19.05
C ALA A 336 -13.74 9.52 19.90
N PRO A 337 -14.93 9.05 20.32
CA PRO A 337 -15.04 7.79 21.05
C PRO A 337 -14.49 6.65 20.19
N ALA A 338 -13.82 5.70 20.84
CA ALA A 338 -13.49 4.43 20.20
C ALA A 338 -14.78 3.82 19.63
N PRO A 339 -14.73 3.15 18.46
CA PRO A 339 -15.90 2.51 17.88
C PRO A 339 -16.55 1.57 18.92
N THR A 340 -17.88 1.52 18.92
CA THR A 340 -18.65 0.60 19.77
C THR A 340 -18.13 -0.82 19.51
N PRO A 341 -17.53 -1.49 20.50
CA PRO A 341 -17.14 -2.88 20.37
C PRO A 341 -18.38 -3.68 19.96
N LEU A 342 -18.26 -4.55 18.95
CA LEU A 342 -19.33 -5.51 18.64
C LEU A 342 -19.64 -6.27 19.93
N THR A 343 -20.87 -6.14 20.43
CA THR A 343 -21.30 -6.69 21.72
C THR A 343 -21.15 -8.20 21.68
N PRO A 344 -20.13 -8.76 22.35
CA PRO A 344 -19.94 -10.18 22.35
C PRO A 344 -20.76 -10.74 23.52
N THR A 345 -21.61 -11.73 23.26
CA THR A 345 -22.47 -12.32 24.29
C THR A 345 -21.59 -13.18 25.20
N THR A 346 -21.62 -12.96 26.51
CA THR A 346 -21.02 -13.89 27.47
C THR A 346 -21.73 -15.24 27.38
N VAL A 347 -20.98 -16.29 27.06
CA VAL A 347 -21.45 -17.68 27.02
C VAL A 347 -20.66 -18.47 28.05
N SER A 348 -21.33 -19.32 28.83
CA SER A 348 -20.71 -20.33 29.68
C SER A 348 -20.73 -21.68 28.96
N GLY A 349 -19.60 -22.39 28.88
CA GLY A 349 -19.49 -23.67 28.18
C GLY A 349 -18.06 -23.94 27.72
N ARG A 350 -17.86 -25.00 26.92
CA ARG A 350 -16.55 -25.28 26.29
C ARG A 350 -16.19 -24.18 25.27
N LEU A 351 -14.91 -23.99 24.96
CA LEU A 351 -14.44 -22.89 24.10
C LEU A 351 -15.05 -22.94 22.70
N HIS A 352 -15.23 -24.13 22.12
CA HIS A 352 -15.87 -24.27 20.81
C HIS A 352 -17.35 -23.85 20.80
N ASP A 353 -18.06 -23.96 21.93
CA ASP A 353 -19.47 -23.54 22.05
C ASP A 353 -19.59 -22.03 22.25
N ALA A 354 -18.61 -21.42 22.92
CA ALA A 354 -18.61 -20.01 23.24
C ALA A 354 -18.15 -19.11 22.08
N TRP A 355 -17.39 -19.64 21.11
CA TRP A 355 -16.77 -18.83 20.06
C TRP A 355 -17.74 -18.52 18.91
N PRO A 356 -18.14 -17.26 18.68
CA PRO A 356 -19.10 -16.94 17.62
C PRO A 356 -18.44 -17.06 16.24
N THR A 357 -19.02 -17.91 15.39
CA THR A 357 -18.72 -17.96 13.95
C THR A 357 -19.78 -17.18 13.18
N ARG A 358 -19.38 -16.31 12.25
CA ARG A 358 -20.36 -15.51 11.47
C ARG A 358 -20.90 -16.27 10.27
N ALA A 359 -22.11 -15.89 9.85
CA ALA A 359 -22.86 -16.42 8.70
C ALA A 359 -22.14 -16.31 7.34
N THR A 360 -21.04 -15.54 7.25
CA THR A 360 -20.25 -15.38 6.01
C THR A 360 -19.30 -16.54 5.72
N THR A 361 -19.34 -17.62 6.52
CA THR A 361 -18.41 -18.74 6.46
C THR A 361 -18.93 -19.87 5.57
N THR A 362 -18.09 -20.40 4.68
CA THR A 362 -18.44 -21.58 3.85
C THR A 362 -18.54 -22.86 4.69
N PRO A 363 -19.35 -23.88 4.30
CA PRO A 363 -19.48 -25.12 5.09
C PRO A 363 -18.15 -25.84 5.38
N THR A 364 -17.21 -25.82 4.44
CA THR A 364 -15.89 -26.41 4.62
C THR A 364 -15.05 -25.62 5.62
N MET A 365 -15.05 -24.29 5.53
CA MET A 365 -14.32 -23.45 6.47
C MET A 365 -14.94 -23.52 7.87
N SER A 366 -16.26 -23.61 8.00
CA SER A 366 -16.94 -23.82 9.28
C SER A 366 -16.49 -25.10 9.96
N ARG A 367 -16.33 -26.21 9.21
CA ARG A 367 -15.75 -27.46 9.75
C ARG A 367 -14.30 -27.30 10.18
N HIS A 368 -13.48 -26.57 9.43
CA HIS A 368 -12.09 -26.33 9.82
C HIS A 368 -11.99 -25.46 11.09
N ILE A 369 -12.85 -24.43 11.21
CA ILE A 369 -12.91 -23.58 12.40
C ILE A 369 -13.37 -24.40 13.61
N ALA A 370 -14.44 -25.18 13.48
CA ALA A 370 -14.90 -26.07 14.54
C ALA A 370 -13.77 -27.01 15.01
N ARG A 371 -13.06 -27.64 14.07
CA ARG A 371 -11.93 -28.52 14.41
C ARG A 371 -10.78 -27.79 15.09
N ALA A 372 -10.51 -26.54 14.73
CA ALA A 372 -9.47 -25.74 15.39
C ALA A 372 -9.87 -25.38 16.82
N LEU A 373 -11.13 -25.08 17.06
CA LEU A 373 -11.65 -24.78 18.40
C LEU A 373 -11.70 -26.04 19.29
N GLU A 374 -12.12 -27.19 18.74
CA GLU A 374 -12.04 -28.48 19.43
C GLU A 374 -10.61 -28.79 19.91
N GLN A 375 -9.59 -28.46 19.11
CA GLN A 375 -8.18 -28.63 19.53
C GLN A 375 -7.81 -27.74 20.72
N MET A 376 -8.45 -26.59 20.89
CA MET A 376 -8.24 -25.77 22.09
C MET A 376 -8.91 -26.39 23.31
N ASP A 377 -10.08 -27.02 23.16
CA ASP A 377 -10.71 -27.78 24.24
C ASP A 377 -9.88 -29.02 24.62
N ASP A 378 -9.37 -29.75 23.63
CA ASP A 378 -8.47 -30.89 23.84
C ASP A 378 -7.18 -30.47 24.57
N ALA A 379 -6.73 -29.23 24.35
CA ALA A 379 -5.61 -28.62 25.07
C ALA A 379 -5.96 -28.16 26.50
N GLY A 380 -7.21 -28.34 26.93
CA GLY A 380 -7.69 -27.97 28.27
C GLY A 380 -7.89 -26.48 28.48
N LEU A 381 -8.06 -25.71 27.40
CA LEU A 381 -8.38 -24.29 27.47
C LEU A 381 -9.86 -24.08 27.81
N ASP A 382 -10.17 -22.98 28.49
CA ASP A 382 -11.52 -22.51 28.80
C ASP A 382 -11.63 -20.98 28.58
N VAL A 383 -12.85 -20.45 28.60
CA VAL A 383 -13.11 -19.00 28.54
C VAL A 383 -13.06 -18.42 29.96
N PRO A 384 -12.11 -17.52 30.27
CA PRO A 384 -12.04 -16.89 31.59
C PRO A 384 -13.30 -16.07 31.92
N PRO A 385 -13.70 -15.96 33.19
CA PRO A 385 -14.80 -15.08 33.59
C PRO A 385 -14.60 -13.64 33.13
N GLY A 386 -15.60 -13.07 32.45
CA GLY A 386 -15.53 -11.70 31.92
C GLY A 386 -14.71 -11.54 30.62
N TRP A 387 -14.13 -12.63 30.11
CA TRP A 387 -13.52 -12.64 28.78
C TRP A 387 -14.58 -12.87 27.69
N THR A 388 -14.38 -12.25 26.53
CA THR A 388 -15.32 -12.42 25.41
C THR A 388 -14.62 -12.87 24.13
N PRO A 389 -15.02 -14.03 23.57
CA PRO A 389 -14.43 -14.56 22.34
C PRO A 389 -14.53 -13.61 21.15
N THR A 390 -13.42 -13.48 20.42
CA THR A 390 -13.29 -12.62 19.25
C THR A 390 -13.86 -13.32 18.01
N PRO A 391 -14.96 -12.84 17.39
CA PRO A 391 -15.59 -13.52 16.26
C PRO A 391 -14.64 -13.92 15.13
N ILE A 392 -14.76 -15.16 14.65
CA ILE A 392 -14.00 -15.68 13.49
C ILE A 392 -14.87 -15.62 12.24
N THR A 393 -14.28 -15.14 11.13
CA THR A 393 -14.92 -15.04 9.82
C THR A 393 -13.99 -15.50 8.71
N SER A 394 -14.54 -15.83 7.53
CA SER A 394 -13.75 -16.08 6.33
C SER A 394 -13.84 -14.92 5.33
N THR A 395 -12.70 -14.36 4.91
CA THR A 395 -12.62 -13.21 3.99
C THR A 395 -11.51 -13.41 2.95
N HIS A 396 -11.55 -12.70 1.82
CA HIS A 396 -10.53 -12.82 0.78
C HIS A 396 -9.29 -11.95 1.10
N LEU A 397 -8.35 -12.47 1.91
CA LEU A 397 -7.17 -11.75 2.43
C LEU A 397 -6.00 -11.59 1.45
N GLY A 398 -6.19 -11.97 0.18
CA GLY A 398 -5.13 -11.96 -0.84
C GLY A 398 -4.17 -13.14 -0.74
N PRO A 399 -3.31 -13.36 -1.75
CA PRO A 399 -2.64 -14.66 -1.98
C PRO A 399 -1.48 -14.98 -1.02
N ARG A 400 -1.17 -14.09 -0.06
CA ARG A 400 -0.01 -14.24 0.85
C ARG A 400 -0.38 -14.12 2.33
N VAL A 401 -1.65 -13.98 2.64
CA VAL A 401 -2.15 -13.82 4.01
C VAL A 401 -3.08 -14.99 4.28
N ASN A 402 -2.80 -15.73 5.37
CA ASN A 402 -3.56 -16.92 5.74
C ASN A 402 -4.64 -16.61 6.78
N GLY A 403 -4.35 -15.72 7.72
CA GLY A 403 -5.27 -15.22 8.74
C GLY A 403 -4.83 -13.85 9.22
N GLU A 404 -5.73 -13.17 9.92
CA GLU A 404 -5.50 -11.82 10.44
C GLU A 404 -6.42 -11.48 11.62
N PHE A 405 -5.83 -11.03 12.72
CA PHE A 405 -6.52 -10.47 13.87
C PHE A 405 -6.59 -8.93 13.83
N SER A 406 -7.77 -8.37 14.08
CA SER A 406 -8.02 -6.92 14.18
C SER A 406 -8.33 -6.49 15.63
N PRO A 407 -7.41 -5.80 16.33
CA PRO A 407 -7.66 -5.29 17.68
C PRO A 407 -8.80 -4.27 17.74
N ARG A 408 -8.94 -3.45 16.68
CA ARG A 408 -9.92 -2.36 16.62
C ARG A 408 -11.33 -2.87 16.38
N LEU A 409 -11.50 -3.86 15.51
CA LEU A 409 -12.79 -4.46 15.20
C LEU A 409 -13.17 -5.61 16.14
N ARG A 410 -12.20 -6.10 16.92
CA ARG A 410 -12.32 -7.36 17.67
C ARG A 410 -12.82 -8.47 16.75
N SER A 411 -12.06 -8.75 15.68
CA SER A 411 -12.38 -9.82 14.73
C SER A 411 -11.14 -10.61 14.34
N ILE A 412 -11.36 -11.89 14.01
CA ILE A 412 -10.39 -12.78 13.37
C ILE A 412 -10.92 -13.09 11.96
N GLU A 413 -10.05 -12.93 10.98
CA GLU A 413 -10.34 -13.19 9.57
C GLU A 413 -9.43 -14.31 9.06
N ILE A 414 -10.02 -15.29 8.37
CA ILE A 414 -9.30 -16.43 7.76
C ILE A 414 -9.47 -16.38 6.25
N THR A 415 -8.37 -16.59 5.52
CA THR A 415 -8.36 -16.36 4.07
C THR A 415 -9.23 -17.34 3.29
N THR A 416 -9.87 -16.84 2.24
CA THR A 416 -10.51 -17.62 1.16
C THR A 416 -9.78 -17.48 -0.18
N ALA A 417 -8.68 -16.72 -0.23
CA ALA A 417 -7.94 -16.45 -1.47
C ALA A 417 -7.23 -17.68 -2.05
N HIS A 418 -6.95 -18.68 -1.20
CA HIS A 418 -6.37 -19.97 -1.58
C HIS A 418 -6.90 -21.06 -0.64
N ARG A 419 -6.81 -22.31 -1.07
CA ARG A 419 -7.23 -23.46 -0.25
C ARG A 419 -6.18 -23.72 0.81
N MET A 420 -6.60 -23.80 2.07
CA MET A 420 -5.82 -24.32 3.19
C MET A 420 -6.42 -25.64 3.63
N ASP A 421 -5.55 -26.60 3.95
CA ASP A 421 -6.00 -27.86 4.56
C ASP A 421 -6.41 -27.64 6.04
N PRO A 422 -7.08 -28.61 6.68
CA PRO A 422 -7.58 -28.44 8.05
C PRO A 422 -6.49 -28.14 9.09
N LEU A 423 -5.30 -28.75 8.97
CA LEU A 423 -4.21 -28.58 9.95
C LEU A 423 -3.54 -27.22 9.77
N GLN A 424 -3.36 -26.78 8.52
CA GLN A 424 -2.90 -25.42 8.22
C GLN A 424 -3.89 -24.37 8.72
N THR A 425 -5.19 -24.62 8.52
CA THR A 425 -6.25 -23.72 9.01
C THR A 425 -6.25 -23.63 10.53
N ALA A 426 -6.10 -24.76 11.24
CA ALA A 426 -6.03 -24.79 12.70
C ALA A 426 -4.83 -23.99 13.25
N ALA A 427 -3.63 -24.22 12.70
CA ALA A 427 -2.43 -23.49 13.13
C ALA A 427 -2.56 -21.96 12.94
N VAL A 428 -3.22 -21.53 11.86
CA VAL A 428 -3.51 -20.11 11.60
C VAL A 428 -4.53 -19.56 12.60
N ILE A 429 -5.64 -20.27 12.83
CA ILE A 429 -6.66 -19.85 13.79
C ILE A 429 -6.08 -19.72 15.19
N HIS A 430 -5.32 -20.71 15.65
CA HIS A 430 -4.66 -20.65 16.96
C HIS A 430 -3.71 -19.45 17.06
N HIS A 431 -2.97 -19.14 16.00
CA HIS A 431 -2.09 -17.97 15.95
C HIS A 431 -2.88 -16.66 16.11
N GLU A 432 -3.96 -16.47 15.34
CA GLU A 432 -4.79 -15.26 15.44
C GLU A 432 -5.52 -15.15 16.79
N ILE A 433 -5.92 -16.29 17.38
CA ILE A 433 -6.46 -16.32 18.74
C ILE A 433 -5.40 -15.90 19.77
N GLY A 434 -4.16 -16.35 19.61
CA GLY A 434 -3.04 -15.90 20.45
C GLY A 434 -2.89 -14.38 20.43
N HIS A 435 -3.04 -13.75 19.26
CA HIS A 435 -3.07 -12.28 19.13
C HIS A 435 -4.26 -11.64 19.84
N SER A 436 -5.44 -12.26 19.80
CA SER A 436 -6.62 -11.80 20.52
C SER A 436 -6.42 -11.82 22.03
N ILE A 437 -5.84 -12.89 22.58
CA ILE A 437 -5.58 -13.04 24.03
C ILE A 437 -4.63 -11.94 24.52
N ASP A 438 -3.56 -11.66 23.79
CA ASP A 438 -2.57 -10.62 24.13
C ASP A 438 -3.13 -9.18 24.05
N GLN A 439 -4.00 -8.90 23.07
CA GLN A 439 -4.34 -7.51 22.71
C GLN A 439 -5.73 -7.02 23.16
N ILE A 440 -6.65 -7.91 23.55
CA ILE A 440 -8.03 -7.51 23.95
C ILE A 440 -8.25 -7.55 25.46
N THR A 441 -7.44 -8.30 26.21
CA THR A 441 -7.66 -8.51 27.65
C THR A 441 -7.40 -7.23 28.46
N PRO A 442 -8.42 -6.68 29.17
CA PRO A 442 -8.23 -5.52 30.04
C PRO A 442 -7.25 -5.86 31.17
N GLY A 443 -6.22 -5.03 31.37
CA GLY A 443 -5.21 -5.27 32.42
C GLY A 443 -3.96 -6.03 31.97
N ILE A 444 -3.96 -6.67 30.79
CA ILE A 444 -2.74 -7.17 30.14
C ILE A 444 -1.99 -5.97 29.52
N ARG A 445 -1.44 -5.13 30.40
CA ARG A 445 -0.51 -4.05 30.06
C ARG A 445 0.68 -4.10 30.99
N SER A 446 1.51 -5.13 30.82
CA SER A 446 2.78 -4.94 30.11
C SER A 446 3.71 -6.13 30.33
N TYR A 447 4.69 -6.27 29.45
CA TYR A 447 5.92 -7.03 29.69
C TYR A 447 6.73 -6.51 30.89
N LYS A 448 6.17 -5.62 31.73
CA LYS A 448 6.74 -5.07 32.95
C LYS A 448 5.72 -5.26 34.08
N SER A 449 6.17 -5.70 35.24
CA SER A 449 5.31 -5.79 36.43
C SER A 449 5.56 -4.60 37.35
N GLU A 450 4.57 -4.30 38.19
CA GLU A 450 4.82 -3.62 39.46
C GLU A 450 5.78 -4.46 40.32
N ALA A 451 6.62 -3.79 41.12
CA ALA A 451 7.63 -4.47 41.93
C ALA A 451 6.96 -5.42 42.96
N GLY A 452 7.22 -6.72 42.85
CA GLY A 452 6.78 -7.74 43.82
C GLY A 452 5.68 -8.70 43.35
N ALA A 453 5.00 -8.46 42.23
CA ALA A 453 3.99 -9.38 41.70
C ALA A 453 4.60 -10.48 40.79
N PRO A 454 4.09 -11.73 40.80
CA PRO A 454 4.45 -12.73 39.80
C PRO A 454 4.15 -12.19 38.39
N ASN A 455 5.14 -12.26 37.48
CA ASN A 455 4.99 -11.79 36.09
C ASN A 455 5.21 -12.94 35.09
N PRO A 456 4.22 -13.80 34.87
CA PRO A 456 4.30 -14.89 33.89
C PRO A 456 4.61 -14.41 32.48
N TRP A 457 4.00 -13.30 32.04
CA TRP A 457 4.26 -12.67 30.73
C TRP A 457 5.72 -12.23 30.56
N GLY A 458 6.28 -11.57 31.57
CA GLY A 458 7.68 -11.16 31.60
C GLY A 458 8.62 -12.36 31.57
N ARG A 459 8.35 -13.39 32.39
CA ARG A 459 9.14 -14.62 32.41
C ARG A 459 9.09 -15.36 31.07
N PHE A 460 7.92 -15.53 30.48
CA PHE A 460 7.77 -16.09 29.13
C PHE A 460 8.60 -15.29 28.11
N THR A 461 8.47 -13.96 28.15
CA THR A 461 9.14 -13.08 27.20
C THR A 461 10.66 -13.16 27.32
N ASP A 462 11.19 -13.17 28.54
CA ASP A 462 12.63 -13.33 28.78
C ASP A 462 13.15 -14.67 28.28
N VAL A 463 12.43 -15.75 28.58
CA VAL A 463 12.83 -17.11 28.20
C VAL A 463 12.73 -17.32 26.69
N ALA A 464 11.64 -16.88 26.06
CA ALA A 464 11.47 -16.90 24.62
C ALA A 464 12.52 -16.03 23.91
N ASN A 465 12.84 -14.85 24.44
CA ASN A 465 13.85 -13.97 23.88
C ASN A 465 15.27 -14.56 23.96
N ARG A 466 15.56 -15.40 24.96
CA ARG A 466 16.85 -16.08 25.09
C ARG A 466 16.92 -17.40 24.34
N SER A 467 15.81 -17.84 23.71
CA SER A 467 15.80 -19.11 22.98
C SER A 467 16.73 -19.06 21.75
N PRO A 468 17.40 -20.17 21.41
CA PRO A 468 18.27 -20.22 20.22
C PRO A 468 17.56 -19.78 18.94
N HIS A 469 16.29 -20.18 18.75
CA HIS A 469 15.46 -19.72 17.64
C HIS A 469 15.32 -18.19 17.54
N VAL A 470 14.91 -17.51 18.62
CA VAL A 470 14.72 -16.05 18.58
C VAL A 470 16.05 -15.32 18.45
N VAL A 471 17.11 -15.83 19.08
CA VAL A 471 18.49 -15.34 18.88
C VAL A 471 18.88 -15.44 17.40
N ARG A 472 18.61 -16.58 16.75
CA ARG A 472 18.89 -16.76 15.31
C ARG A 472 18.11 -15.79 14.43
N LEU A 473 16.85 -15.50 14.75
CA LEU A 473 16.06 -14.49 14.03
C LEU A 473 16.68 -13.08 14.17
N ARG A 474 17.24 -12.73 15.34
CA ARG A 474 17.95 -11.46 15.55
C ARG A 474 19.26 -11.39 14.76
N GLU A 475 20.00 -12.49 14.71
CA GLU A 475 21.21 -12.59 13.87
C GLU A 475 20.88 -12.38 12.40
N LEU A 476 19.88 -13.11 11.87
CA LEU A 476 19.42 -12.95 10.48
C LEU A 476 18.97 -11.51 10.19
N ARG A 477 18.35 -10.85 11.18
CA ARG A 477 17.91 -9.45 11.06
C ARG A 477 19.11 -8.51 10.98
N ALA A 478 20.13 -8.72 11.80
CA ALA A 478 21.38 -7.96 11.77
C ALA A 478 22.12 -8.17 10.44
N GLU A 479 22.20 -9.41 9.96
CA GLU A 479 22.77 -9.74 8.63
C GLU A 479 22.01 -9.03 7.49
N ALA A 480 20.67 -9.02 7.55
CA ALA A 480 19.83 -8.34 6.56
C ALA A 480 20.02 -6.81 6.59
N GLU A 481 20.15 -6.21 7.77
CA GLU A 481 20.42 -4.77 7.93
C GLU A 481 21.81 -4.39 7.39
N ALA A 482 22.83 -5.20 7.66
CA ALA A 482 24.18 -4.99 7.11
C ALA A 482 24.15 -5.01 5.57
N ARG A 483 23.50 -6.02 4.97
CA ARG A 483 23.32 -6.10 3.51
C ARG A 483 22.50 -4.95 2.94
N ALA A 484 21.50 -4.47 3.66
CA ALA A 484 20.68 -3.33 3.23
C ALA A 484 21.50 -2.01 3.17
N ARG A 485 22.52 -1.88 4.02
CA ARG A 485 23.42 -0.71 4.10
C ARG A 485 24.66 -0.82 3.21
N ASP A 486 24.95 -2.01 2.68
CA ASP A 486 26.11 -2.24 1.82
C ASP A 486 26.00 -1.42 0.52
N ARG A 487 26.87 -0.42 0.40
CA ARG A 487 26.93 0.47 -0.76
C ARG A 487 27.50 -0.22 -2.00
N THR A 488 28.21 -1.33 -1.83
CA THR A 488 28.79 -2.14 -2.91
C THR A 488 27.77 -3.09 -3.54
N ALA A 489 26.73 -3.48 -2.79
CA ALA A 489 25.63 -4.32 -3.29
C ALA A 489 24.75 -3.59 -4.33
N SER A 490 24.06 -4.36 -5.19
CA SER A 490 23.16 -3.77 -6.18
C SER A 490 21.94 -3.10 -5.52
N PRO A 491 21.30 -2.11 -6.16
CA PRO A 491 20.06 -1.51 -5.65
C PRO A 491 18.92 -2.52 -5.42
N VAL A 492 18.88 -3.59 -6.20
CA VAL A 492 17.88 -4.68 -6.07
C VAL A 492 18.16 -5.52 -4.84
N ASP A 493 19.41 -5.91 -4.62
CA ASP A 493 19.81 -6.71 -3.45
C ASP A 493 19.57 -5.95 -2.15
N ARG A 494 19.93 -4.66 -2.12
CA ARG A 494 19.61 -3.78 -1.00
C ARG A 494 18.11 -3.69 -0.73
N ARG A 495 17.27 -3.71 -1.77
CA ARG A 495 15.80 -3.67 -1.63
C ARG A 495 15.27 -4.98 -1.04
N ILE A 496 15.75 -6.12 -1.53
CA ILE A 496 15.41 -7.45 -1.00
C ILE A 496 15.83 -7.54 0.46
N ALA A 497 17.05 -7.12 0.79
CA ALA A 497 17.56 -7.11 2.16
C ALA A 497 16.71 -6.24 3.11
N ARG A 498 16.28 -5.05 2.68
CA ARG A 498 15.34 -4.21 3.44
C ARG A 498 14.01 -4.92 3.67
N SER A 499 13.42 -5.50 2.63
CA SER A 499 12.15 -6.24 2.75
C SER A 499 12.27 -7.43 3.70
N PHE A 500 13.41 -8.14 3.67
CA PHE A 500 13.65 -9.29 4.54
C PHE A 500 13.85 -8.86 6.00
N ARG A 501 14.61 -7.79 6.25
CA ARG A 501 14.73 -7.17 7.56
C ARG A 501 13.36 -6.73 8.10
N ASP A 502 12.53 -6.06 7.30
CA ASP A 502 11.21 -5.59 7.73
C ASP A 502 10.29 -6.76 8.11
N HIS A 503 10.44 -7.91 7.44
CA HIS A 503 9.76 -9.16 7.81
C HIS A 503 10.29 -9.74 9.13
N LEU A 504 11.60 -9.71 9.36
CA LEU A 504 12.19 -10.17 10.63
C LEU A 504 11.86 -9.24 11.80
N ASP A 505 11.79 -7.92 11.56
CA ASP A 505 11.30 -6.93 12.53
C ASP A 505 9.87 -7.25 12.96
N TYR A 506 9.02 -7.71 12.02
CA TYR A 506 7.69 -8.20 12.33
C TYR A 506 7.77 -9.45 13.21
N LEU A 507 8.47 -10.51 12.78
CA LEU A 507 8.60 -11.75 13.54
C LEU A 507 9.24 -11.57 14.93
N LEU A 508 10.01 -10.52 15.18
CA LEU A 508 10.65 -10.26 16.47
C LEU A 508 9.78 -9.42 17.42
N ARG A 509 8.58 -9.01 17.02
CA ARG A 509 7.64 -8.30 17.90
C ARG A 509 7.19 -9.25 19.03
N PRO A 510 7.14 -8.77 20.30
CA PRO A 510 6.72 -9.60 21.43
C PRO A 510 5.38 -10.33 21.22
N ARG A 511 4.37 -9.64 20.68
CA ARG A 511 3.06 -10.22 20.32
C ARG A 511 3.12 -11.34 19.27
N GLU A 512 4.05 -11.26 18.32
CA GLU A 512 4.24 -12.28 17.28
C GLU A 512 4.98 -13.50 17.83
N ILE A 513 5.90 -13.29 18.77
CA ILE A 513 6.54 -14.38 19.53
C ILE A 513 5.49 -15.11 20.35
N TRP A 514 4.63 -14.38 21.07
CA TRP A 514 3.54 -14.96 21.83
C TRP A 514 2.57 -15.77 20.96
N ALA A 515 1.99 -15.16 19.92
CA ALA A 515 0.97 -15.80 19.10
C ALA A 515 1.47 -17.10 18.44
N ARG A 516 2.75 -17.14 18.02
CA ARG A 516 3.38 -18.36 17.51
C ARG A 516 3.60 -19.42 18.58
N ALA A 517 4.04 -19.02 19.78
CA ALA A 517 4.23 -19.92 20.90
C ALA A 517 2.90 -20.52 21.36
N PHE A 518 1.86 -19.69 21.50
CA PHE A 518 0.52 -20.14 21.82
C PHE A 518 0.00 -21.16 20.81
N ALA A 519 0.10 -20.89 19.50
CA ALA A 519 -0.30 -21.84 18.47
C ALA A 519 0.48 -23.17 18.54
N GLN A 520 1.79 -23.10 18.77
CA GLN A 520 2.62 -24.30 18.90
C GLN A 520 2.27 -25.09 20.17
N TRP A 521 1.90 -24.41 21.26
CA TRP A 521 1.46 -25.04 22.51
C TRP A 521 0.15 -25.78 22.35
N VAL A 522 -0.87 -25.16 21.74
CA VAL A 522 -2.16 -25.82 21.47
C VAL A 522 -1.95 -27.04 20.57
N ALA A 523 -1.16 -26.90 19.51
CA ALA A 523 -0.82 -28.01 18.63
C ALA A 523 -0.11 -29.16 19.38
N GLU A 524 0.80 -28.85 20.32
CA GLU A 524 1.50 -29.86 21.13
C GLU A 524 0.54 -30.67 21.99
N GLN A 525 -0.48 -30.02 22.58
CA GLN A 525 -1.45 -30.70 23.44
C GLN A 525 -2.47 -31.54 22.65
N ALA A 526 -2.92 -31.04 21.48
CA ALA A 526 -4.09 -31.57 20.80
C ALA A 526 -3.79 -32.34 19.50
N SER A 527 -2.63 -32.11 18.87
CA SER A 527 -2.35 -32.67 17.55
C SER A 527 -0.85 -32.87 17.27
N PRO A 528 -0.32 -34.09 17.49
CA PRO A 528 1.05 -34.44 17.13
C PRO A 528 1.39 -34.15 15.67
N GLU A 529 0.42 -34.34 14.76
CA GLU A 529 0.59 -34.07 13.33
C GLU A 529 0.68 -32.56 13.01
N THR A 530 -0.17 -31.74 13.63
CA THR A 530 -0.08 -30.27 13.49
C THR A 530 1.28 -29.78 14.02
N THR A 531 1.71 -30.30 15.16
CA THR A 531 3.03 -29.99 15.75
C THR A 531 4.19 -30.36 14.81
N ARG A 532 4.13 -31.55 14.18
CA ARG A 532 5.15 -31.97 13.20
C ARG A 532 5.23 -30.98 12.04
N ARG A 533 4.11 -30.61 11.44
CA ARG A 533 4.08 -29.67 10.31
C ARG A 533 4.51 -28.25 10.67
N MET A 534 4.11 -27.77 11.85
CA MET A 534 4.53 -26.47 12.39
C MET A 534 6.05 -26.39 12.56
N THR A 535 6.67 -27.46 13.06
CA THR A 535 8.10 -27.50 13.39
C THR A 535 9.00 -27.89 12.22
N SER A 536 8.47 -28.56 11.19
CA SER A 536 9.18 -28.86 9.94
C SER A 536 9.16 -27.71 8.93
N GLY A 537 8.27 -26.73 9.12
CA GLY A 537 8.04 -25.63 8.16
C GLY A 537 7.13 -26.01 6.99
N ASP A 538 6.44 -27.15 7.07
CA ASP A 538 5.61 -27.75 6.02
C ASP A 538 4.13 -27.27 6.07
N LEU A 539 3.91 -26.04 6.53
CA LEU A 539 2.59 -25.40 6.63
C LEU A 539 2.36 -24.35 5.52
N GLY A 540 2.94 -24.56 4.34
CA GLY A 540 2.54 -23.83 3.12
C GLY A 540 2.77 -22.32 3.15
N GLY A 541 3.81 -21.84 3.83
CA GLY A 541 4.19 -20.43 3.84
C GLY A 541 5.16 -20.10 2.69
N HIS A 542 4.84 -19.11 1.86
CA HIS A 542 5.71 -18.61 0.78
C HIS A 542 6.90 -17.79 1.33
N ALA A 543 7.76 -18.40 2.14
CA ALA A 543 9.05 -17.83 2.51
C ALA A 543 10.13 -18.37 1.55
N PRO A 544 10.81 -17.52 0.76
CA PRO A 544 11.91 -17.94 -0.12
C PRO A 544 13.13 -18.51 0.61
N ASN A 545 13.16 -18.41 1.95
CA ASN A 545 14.28 -18.83 2.78
C ASN A 545 13.81 -19.92 3.75
N ARG A 546 14.45 -21.08 3.67
CA ARG A 546 14.24 -22.32 4.43
C ARG A 546 14.47 -22.17 5.95
N PHE A 547 13.80 -21.24 6.63
CA PHE A 547 13.80 -21.17 8.10
C PHE A 547 12.38 -21.28 8.64
N THR A 548 12.22 -22.10 9.68
CA THR A 548 10.93 -22.31 10.33
C THR A 548 10.58 -21.06 11.14
N THR A 549 9.31 -20.71 11.24
CA THR A 549 8.88 -19.62 12.14
C THR A 549 8.71 -20.09 13.59
N GLN A 550 8.74 -21.41 13.81
CA GLN A 550 8.47 -22.11 15.07
C GLN A 550 9.70 -22.77 15.70
N TRP A 551 9.63 -23.00 17.02
CA TRP A 551 10.71 -23.59 17.81
C TRP A 551 10.87 -25.08 17.53
N LYS A 552 12.11 -25.54 17.44
CA LYS A 552 12.42 -26.98 17.36
C LYS A 552 12.14 -27.64 18.71
N ARG A 553 11.81 -28.94 18.69
CA ARG A 553 11.43 -29.75 19.87
C ARG A 553 12.34 -29.53 21.09
N ARG A 554 13.66 -29.53 20.90
CA ARG A 554 14.66 -29.36 21.97
C ARG A 554 14.62 -27.98 22.64
N GLU A 555 14.26 -26.95 21.90
CA GLU A 555 14.14 -25.57 22.39
C GLU A 555 12.76 -25.34 23.00
N TRP A 556 11.74 -25.96 22.40
CA TRP A 556 10.35 -25.84 22.80
C TRP A 556 10.07 -26.34 24.22
N TRP A 557 10.74 -27.42 24.66
CA TRP A 557 10.62 -27.94 26.03
C TRP A 557 10.89 -26.89 27.11
N VAL A 558 11.74 -25.91 26.84
CA VAL A 558 12.05 -24.81 27.77
C VAL A 558 10.96 -23.72 27.72
N ILE A 559 10.30 -23.52 26.58
CA ILE A 559 9.31 -22.46 26.38
C ILE A 559 7.91 -22.89 26.84
N SER A 560 7.52 -24.13 26.54
CA SER A 560 6.16 -24.66 26.76
C SER A 560 5.63 -24.46 28.19
N PRO A 561 6.41 -24.71 29.26
CA PRO A 561 5.94 -24.47 30.64
C PRO A 561 5.60 -22.99 30.93
N HIS A 562 6.28 -22.04 30.27
CA HIS A 562 6.01 -20.62 30.46
C HIS A 562 4.77 -20.14 29.70
N VAL A 563 4.44 -20.76 28.57
CA VAL A 563 3.16 -20.52 27.88
C VAL A 563 2.01 -20.99 28.77
N ARG A 564 2.12 -22.19 29.35
CA ARG A 564 1.15 -22.71 30.31
C ARG A 564 0.99 -21.79 31.53
N ALA A 565 2.09 -21.32 32.12
CA ALA A 565 2.04 -20.43 33.27
C ALA A 565 1.33 -19.09 32.97
N VAL A 566 1.46 -18.57 31.74
CA VAL A 566 0.69 -17.40 31.29
C VAL A 566 -0.80 -17.74 31.23
N LEU A 567 -1.16 -18.86 30.60
CA LEU A 567 -2.56 -19.27 30.45
C LEU A 567 -3.24 -19.57 31.79
N GLU A 568 -2.53 -20.16 32.75
CA GLU A 568 -3.03 -20.38 34.12
C GLU A 568 -3.24 -19.06 34.87
N ALA A 569 -2.31 -18.11 34.75
CA ALA A 569 -2.42 -16.80 35.40
C ALA A 569 -3.57 -15.96 34.85
N GLU A 570 -3.85 -16.10 33.55
CA GLU A 570 -4.98 -15.46 32.86
C GLU A 570 -6.27 -16.32 32.92
N GLN A 571 -6.28 -17.39 33.71
CA GLN A 571 -7.44 -18.27 33.96
C GLN A 571 -8.00 -18.98 32.71
N PHE A 572 -7.23 -19.08 31.63
CA PHE A 572 -7.59 -19.89 30.46
C PHE A 572 -7.40 -21.39 30.71
N ILE A 573 -6.64 -21.77 31.75
CA ILE A 573 -6.50 -23.16 32.20
C ILE A 573 -6.85 -23.20 33.67
N THR A 574 -7.79 -24.07 34.05
CA THR A 574 -8.10 -24.32 35.46
C THR A 574 -7.09 -25.31 36.03
N THR A 575 -6.36 -24.92 37.08
CA THR A 575 -5.54 -25.86 37.85
C THR A 575 -6.48 -26.85 38.55
N LYS A 576 -6.73 -28.00 37.94
CA LYS A 576 -7.21 -29.17 38.69
C LYS A 576 -6.12 -29.48 39.72
N GLY A 577 -6.50 -29.51 41.00
CA GLY A 577 -5.61 -29.90 42.08
C GLY A 577 -4.84 -31.15 41.69
N GLN A 578 -3.52 -31.11 41.87
CA GLN A 578 -2.74 -32.34 41.95
C GLN A 578 -3.39 -33.23 43.02
N PRO A 579 -3.54 -34.55 42.78
CA PRO A 579 -3.99 -35.46 43.84
C PRO A 579 -3.07 -35.40 45.06
#